data_AF-A0A7S2K554-F1
#
_entry.id   AF-A0A7S2K554-F1
#
_cell.length_a   1.000
_cell.length_b   1.000
_cell.length_c   1.000
_cell.angle_alpha   90.00
_cell.angle_beta   90.00
_cell.angle_gamma   90.00
#
_symmetry.space_group_name_H-M   'P 1'
#
loop_
_entity.id
_entity.type
_entity.pdbx_description
1 polymer ?
#
loop_
_entity_poly.entity_id
_entity_poly.type
_entity_poly.pdbx_seq_one_letter_code
_entity_poly.pdbx_strand_id
1 'polypeptide(L)'
;AAGVAPPAETYPALHLEMSGCQGEWCSTVNAFNTLFDTNDPAKMQEAIDAHGHWPHKESGIRVGVTKDHYYCVYHGNVKSKLAEYLPRGMFGWSYGRTYKVYQHPSTSNGEQLYLVRKGNITFNLGFWRRHMFWSMLVKRTNGWIFPYSKVVDFSDCKWCESEMVYALKKGGLDNSGNQWKIVGLDVVKLV
;
A
#
# COMPACT_ATOMS: atom_id res chain seq x y z
N ALA A 1 5.75 -2.46 16.75
CA ALA A 1 4.63 -3.33 16.32
C ALA A 1 4.17 -2.84 14.95
N ALA A 2 4.20 -3.71 13.94
CA ALA A 2 3.86 -3.36 12.56
C ALA A 2 2.34 -3.18 12.43
N GLY A 3 1.89 -2.20 11.63
CA GLY A 3 0.48 -2.05 11.27
C GLY A 3 -0.11 -3.36 10.75
N VAL A 4 -1.43 -3.49 10.82
CA VAL A 4 -2.20 -4.70 10.47
C VAL A 4 -1.51 -5.44 9.32
N ALA A 5 -0.79 -6.51 9.67
CA ALA A 5 -0.14 -7.34 8.67
C ALA A 5 -1.25 -7.91 7.80
N PRO A 6 -1.13 -7.90 6.46
CA PRO A 6 -2.02 -8.71 5.67
C PRO A 6 -1.87 -10.14 6.21
N PRO A 7 -2.98 -10.85 6.49
CA PRO A 7 -2.88 -12.20 7.02
C PRO A 7 -1.96 -13.01 6.10
N ALA A 8 -1.02 -13.74 6.73
CA ALA A 8 -0.04 -14.58 6.05
C ALA A 8 -0.68 -15.76 5.28
N GLU A 9 -2.00 -15.87 5.35
CA GLU A 9 -2.82 -16.86 4.67
C GLU A 9 -3.58 -16.16 3.53
N THR A 10 -3.29 -16.63 2.32
CA THR A 10 -4.05 -16.44 1.07
C THR A 10 -5.43 -15.83 1.29
N TYR A 11 -5.62 -14.58 0.82
CA TYR A 11 -6.94 -13.96 0.82
C TYR A 11 -7.99 -14.95 0.26
N PRO A 12 -9.10 -15.19 0.98
CA PRO A 12 -10.01 -16.28 0.66
C PRO A 12 -10.62 -16.16 -0.75
N ALA A 13 -11.02 -17.31 -1.28
CA ALA A 13 -11.30 -17.59 -2.70
C ALA A 13 -12.44 -16.79 -3.36
N LEU A 14 -13.23 -16.00 -2.61
CA LEU A 14 -14.27 -15.15 -3.19
C LEU A 14 -13.72 -13.74 -3.42
N HIS A 15 -13.19 -13.50 -4.60
CA HIS A 15 -12.83 -12.17 -5.06
C HIS A 15 -13.82 -11.74 -6.13
N LEU A 16 -14.32 -10.51 -6.01
CA LEU A 16 -15.09 -9.87 -7.07
C LEU A 16 -14.14 -8.92 -7.80
N GLU A 17 -13.90 -9.19 -9.09
CA GLU A 17 -13.26 -8.21 -9.96
C GLU A 17 -14.32 -7.20 -10.41
N MET A 18 -14.08 -5.93 -10.15
CA MET A 18 -14.98 -4.85 -10.54
C MET A 18 -14.22 -3.77 -11.31
N SER A 19 -14.82 -3.33 -12.42
CA SER A 19 -14.36 -2.16 -13.17
C SER A 19 -14.90 -0.91 -12.49
N GLY A 20 -13.99 -0.03 -12.08
CA GLY A 20 -14.33 1.05 -11.19
C GLY A 20 -14.60 0.57 -9.77
N CYS A 21 -14.91 1.52 -8.92
CA CYS A 21 -15.05 1.31 -7.50
C CYS A 21 -16.55 1.24 -7.14
N GLN A 22 -16.96 0.23 -6.39
CA GLN A 22 -18.37 -0.03 -6.06
C GLN A 22 -18.51 -0.48 -4.59
N GLY A 23 -19.35 0.20 -3.81
CA GLY A 23 -19.58 -0.09 -2.40
C GLY A 23 -19.57 1.16 -1.52
N GLU A 24 -19.98 1.05 -0.25
CA GLU A 24 -20.02 2.19 0.68
C GLU A 24 -18.64 2.83 0.93
N TRP A 25 -17.58 2.03 0.87
CA TRP A 25 -16.19 2.46 0.99
C TRP A 25 -15.68 3.26 -0.21
N CYS A 26 -16.44 3.24 -1.31
CA CYS A 26 -15.91 3.67 -2.59
C CYS A 26 -15.60 5.17 -2.66
N SER A 27 -16.43 5.99 -2.04
CA SER A 27 -16.21 7.45 -1.97
C SER A 27 -14.86 7.77 -1.32
N THR A 28 -14.48 7.05 -0.27
CA THR A 28 -13.20 7.21 0.43
C THR A 28 -12.03 6.84 -0.47
N VAL A 29 -12.13 5.69 -1.15
CA VAL A 29 -11.05 5.19 -2.03
C VAL A 29 -10.86 6.10 -3.24
N ASN A 30 -11.95 6.53 -3.88
CA ASN A 30 -11.85 7.45 -5.02
C ASN A 30 -11.27 8.81 -4.62
N ALA A 31 -11.67 9.36 -3.46
CA ALA A 31 -11.11 10.61 -2.95
C ALA A 31 -9.60 10.46 -2.66
N PHE A 32 -9.21 9.38 -1.98
CA PHE A 32 -7.81 9.07 -1.75
C PHE A 32 -7.02 8.97 -3.06
N ASN A 33 -7.51 8.20 -4.04
CA ASN A 33 -6.83 7.98 -5.31
C ASN A 33 -6.69 9.27 -6.14
N THR A 34 -7.68 10.16 -6.08
CA THR A 34 -7.65 11.46 -6.77
C THR A 34 -6.45 12.30 -6.35
N LEU A 35 -6.03 12.19 -5.09
CA LEU A 35 -4.88 12.89 -4.55
C LEU A 35 -3.60 12.07 -4.67
N PHE A 36 -3.66 10.78 -4.30
CA PHE A 36 -2.49 9.92 -4.19
C PHE A 36 -1.89 9.51 -5.55
N ASP A 37 -2.72 9.27 -6.56
CA ASP A 37 -2.25 8.83 -7.89
C ASP A 37 -1.63 9.97 -8.72
N THR A 38 -1.61 11.21 -8.19
CA THR A 38 -1.00 12.36 -8.87
C THR A 38 0.53 12.29 -8.90
N ASN A 39 1.15 11.46 -8.05
CA ASN A 39 2.59 11.46 -7.80
C ASN A 39 3.14 12.83 -7.37
N ASP A 40 2.29 13.73 -6.87
CA ASP A 40 2.71 14.96 -6.19
C ASP A 40 2.88 14.66 -4.69
N PRO A 41 4.11 14.74 -4.13
CA PRO A 41 4.35 14.42 -2.72
C PRO A 41 3.45 15.17 -1.74
N ALA A 42 3.03 16.40 -2.05
CA ALA A 42 2.14 17.16 -1.18
C ALA A 42 0.72 16.60 -1.19
N LYS A 43 0.18 16.28 -2.37
CA LYS A 43 -1.16 15.67 -2.50
C LYS A 43 -1.20 14.25 -1.96
N MET A 44 -0.11 13.50 -2.10
CA MET A 44 0.00 12.16 -1.53
C MET A 44 -0.03 12.20 0.00
N GLN A 45 0.63 13.18 0.61
CA GLN A 45 0.54 13.41 2.05
C GLN A 45 -0.88 13.80 2.47
N GLU A 46 -1.51 14.72 1.73
CA GLU A 46 -2.92 15.11 1.96
C GLU A 46 -3.86 13.90 1.91
N ALA A 47 -3.68 13.00 0.94
CA ALA A 47 -4.46 11.76 0.83
C ALA A 47 -4.32 10.88 2.09
N ILE A 48 -3.09 10.71 2.56
CA ILE A 48 -2.75 9.89 3.72
C ILE A 48 -3.31 10.49 5.01
N ASP A 49 -3.28 11.82 5.15
CA ASP A 49 -3.78 12.53 6.32
C ASP A 49 -5.32 12.57 6.35
N ALA A 50 -5.97 12.77 5.20
CA ALA A 50 -7.43 12.89 5.12
C ALA A 50 -8.15 11.53 5.27
N HIS A 51 -7.60 10.48 4.66
CA HIS A 51 -8.29 9.19 4.52
C HIS A 51 -7.63 8.05 5.31
N GLY A 52 -6.40 8.24 5.78
CA GLY A 52 -5.69 7.25 6.60
C GLY A 52 -6.09 7.28 8.07
N HIS A 53 -5.98 6.14 8.73
CA HIS A 53 -5.98 6.03 10.20
C HIS A 53 -4.93 4.99 10.60
N TRP A 54 -3.82 5.46 11.18
CA TRP A 54 -2.63 4.65 11.43
C TRP A 54 -2.48 4.32 12.91
N PRO A 55 -2.04 3.10 13.27
CA PRO A 55 -1.99 2.69 14.67
C PRO A 55 -0.87 3.39 15.45
N HIS A 56 0.24 3.71 14.78
CA HIS A 56 1.40 4.35 15.38
C HIS A 56 2.08 5.32 14.40
N LYS A 57 2.82 6.29 14.94
CA LYS A 57 3.64 7.25 14.15
C LYS A 57 4.67 6.60 13.21
N GLU A 58 5.09 5.37 13.52
CA GLU A 58 6.03 4.56 12.73
C GLU A 58 5.31 3.62 11.74
N SER A 59 4.00 3.77 11.58
CA SER A 59 3.25 3.08 10.54
C SER A 59 3.23 3.92 9.27
N GLY A 60 2.86 3.30 8.16
CA GLY A 60 2.73 4.01 6.90
C GLY A 60 2.67 3.04 5.74
N ILE A 61 3.02 3.54 4.57
CA ILE A 61 2.96 2.82 3.31
C ILE A 61 4.06 1.76 3.31
N ARG A 62 3.71 0.48 3.17
CA ARG A 62 4.71 -0.59 3.03
C ARG A 62 4.93 -0.88 1.56
N VAL A 63 6.14 -0.67 1.10
CA VAL A 63 6.58 -1.00 -0.25
C VAL A 63 7.25 -2.37 -0.20
N GLY A 64 6.54 -3.43 -0.60
CA GLY A 64 7.06 -4.79 -0.67
C GLY A 64 8.02 -4.93 -1.85
N VAL A 65 9.31 -5.09 -1.56
CA VAL A 65 10.39 -5.18 -2.57
C VAL A 65 10.78 -6.63 -2.89
N THR A 66 10.51 -7.55 -1.97
CA THR A 66 10.53 -9.01 -2.18
C THR A 66 9.33 -9.63 -1.47
N LYS A 67 9.16 -10.95 -1.56
CA LYS A 67 8.11 -11.68 -0.83
C LYS A 67 8.12 -11.47 0.68
N ASP A 68 9.27 -11.19 1.29
CA ASP A 68 9.46 -11.09 2.74
C ASP A 68 10.28 -9.86 3.17
N HIS A 69 10.46 -8.88 2.27
CA HIS A 69 11.17 -7.64 2.57
C HIS A 69 10.40 -6.41 2.08
N TYR A 70 10.43 -5.35 2.88
CA TYR A 70 9.73 -4.11 2.59
C TYR A 70 10.48 -2.87 3.06
N TYR A 71 10.19 -1.76 2.40
CA TYR A 71 10.51 -0.42 2.88
C TYR A 71 9.23 0.24 3.40
N CYS A 72 9.29 0.95 4.53
CA CYS A 72 8.13 1.66 5.07
C CYS A 72 8.30 3.16 4.93
N VAL A 73 7.39 3.81 4.21
CA VAL A 73 7.26 5.26 4.16
C VAL A 73 6.29 5.68 5.26
N TYR A 74 6.81 6.23 6.36
CA TYR A 74 5.99 6.63 7.50
C TYR A 74 4.94 7.67 7.12
N HIS A 75 3.72 7.49 7.61
CA HIS A 75 2.56 8.27 7.21
C HIS A 75 2.75 9.78 7.43
N GLY A 76 3.43 10.19 8.50
CA GLY A 76 3.73 11.60 8.79
C GLY A 76 4.86 12.20 7.95
N ASN A 77 5.55 11.41 7.11
CA ASN A 77 6.73 11.83 6.35
C ASN A 77 6.62 11.49 4.85
N VAL A 78 5.44 11.17 4.35
CA VAL A 78 5.23 10.79 2.94
C VAL A 78 5.70 11.89 2.00
N LYS A 79 5.30 13.15 2.24
CA LYS A 79 5.74 14.29 1.43
C LYS A 79 7.27 14.40 1.38
N SER A 80 7.91 14.45 2.56
CA SER A 80 9.35 14.66 2.65
C SER A 80 10.13 13.53 2.00
N LYS A 81 9.73 12.27 2.21
CA LYS A 81 10.43 11.12 1.63
C LYS A 81 10.22 11.00 0.14
N LEU A 82 9.00 11.17 -0.35
CA LEU A 82 8.72 11.00 -1.77
C LEU A 82 9.22 12.17 -2.62
N ALA A 83 9.33 13.38 -2.07
CA ALA A 83 9.93 14.53 -2.75
C ALA A 83 11.42 14.32 -3.10
N GLU A 84 12.13 13.44 -2.39
CA GLU A 84 13.52 13.09 -2.72
C GLU A 84 13.62 12.18 -3.96
N TYR A 85 12.64 11.28 -4.12
CA TYR A 85 12.74 10.17 -5.07
C TYR A 85 11.91 10.37 -6.36
N LEU A 86 10.67 10.87 -6.24
CA LEU A 86 9.73 11.00 -7.37
C LEU A 86 10.27 11.93 -8.48
N PRO A 87 10.74 13.18 -8.19
CA PRO A 87 11.22 14.08 -9.24
C PRO A 87 12.47 13.56 -9.97
N ARG A 88 13.20 12.65 -9.34
CA ARG A 88 14.42 12.04 -9.91
C ARG A 88 14.12 10.73 -10.66
N GLY A 89 12.85 10.33 -10.76
CA GLY A 89 12.42 9.10 -11.43
C GLY A 89 12.99 7.83 -10.79
N MET A 90 13.43 7.91 -9.53
CA MET A 90 14.04 6.76 -8.83
C MET A 90 12.99 5.80 -8.29
N PHE A 91 11.83 6.36 -7.96
CA PHE A 91 10.70 5.65 -7.43
C PHE A 91 9.44 6.25 -8.02
N GLY A 92 8.40 5.46 -8.22
CA GLY A 92 7.13 5.93 -8.74
C GLY A 92 6.17 4.76 -8.93
N TRP A 93 4.89 5.06 -9.04
CA TRP A 93 3.88 4.05 -9.32
C TRP A 93 2.72 4.63 -10.11
N SER A 94 1.97 3.73 -10.75
CA SER A 94 0.78 4.05 -11.53
C SER A 94 -0.20 2.90 -11.44
N TYR A 95 -1.42 3.16 -10.95
CA TYR A 95 -2.43 2.13 -10.72
C TYR A 95 -3.69 2.36 -11.56
N GLY A 96 -4.24 1.26 -12.08
CA GLY A 96 -5.49 1.27 -12.84
C GLY A 96 -6.72 1.49 -11.95
N ARG A 97 -7.91 1.50 -12.56
CA ARG A 97 -9.20 1.67 -11.86
C ARG A 97 -9.98 0.37 -11.65
N THR A 98 -9.32 -0.76 -11.83
CA THR A 98 -9.90 -2.09 -11.60
C THR A 98 -9.54 -2.57 -10.20
N TYR A 99 -10.53 -3.09 -9.48
CA TYR A 99 -10.37 -3.54 -8.10
C TYR A 99 -10.71 -5.02 -7.98
N LYS A 100 -9.92 -5.74 -7.20
CA LYS A 100 -10.33 -7.00 -6.56
C LYS A 100 -10.74 -6.70 -5.15
N VAL A 101 -11.93 -7.14 -4.76
CA VAL A 101 -12.45 -6.97 -3.40
C VAL A 101 -12.39 -8.29 -2.67
N TYR A 102 -11.76 -8.28 -1.50
CA TYR A 102 -11.71 -9.41 -0.57
C TYR A 102 -12.39 -8.97 0.72
N GLN A 103 -13.61 -9.44 0.96
CA GLN A 103 -14.32 -9.12 2.18
C GLN A 103 -13.88 -10.09 3.28
N HIS A 104 -13.42 -9.57 4.41
CA HIS A 104 -13.23 -10.41 5.58
C HIS A 104 -14.61 -10.66 6.19
N PRO A 105 -15.01 -11.90 6.49
CA PRO A 105 -16.26 -12.14 7.21
C PRO A 105 -16.23 -11.32 8.50
N SER A 106 -17.29 -10.53 8.70
CA SER A 106 -17.40 -9.52 9.76
C SER A 106 -16.98 -10.13 11.10
N THR A 107 -15.87 -9.65 11.66
CA THR A 107 -15.42 -10.09 12.99
C THR A 107 -16.07 -9.20 14.05
N SER A 108 -16.02 -9.63 15.31
CA SER A 108 -16.43 -8.83 16.47
C SER A 108 -15.79 -7.44 16.57
N ASN A 109 -14.77 -7.15 15.74
CA ASN A 109 -14.00 -5.92 15.70
C ASN A 109 -14.38 -4.96 14.54
N GLY A 110 -15.58 -5.12 13.97
CA GLY A 110 -16.11 -4.23 12.93
C GLY A 110 -15.89 -4.72 11.50
N GLU A 111 -16.51 -4.03 10.55
CA GLU A 111 -16.46 -4.38 9.13
C GLU A 111 -15.10 -4.00 8.53
N GLN A 112 -14.39 -5.01 8.01
CA GLN A 112 -13.08 -4.86 7.38
C GLN A 112 -13.07 -5.51 6.00
N LEU A 113 -12.42 -4.86 5.05
CA LEU A 113 -12.24 -5.39 3.70
C LEU A 113 -10.86 -5.03 3.16
N TYR A 114 -10.42 -5.82 2.19
CA TYR A 114 -9.20 -5.57 1.45
C TYR A 114 -9.52 -5.29 -0.01
N LEU A 115 -8.88 -4.28 -0.57
CA LEU A 115 -8.97 -3.95 -1.98
C LEU A 115 -7.61 -4.10 -2.62
N VAL A 116 -7.58 -4.66 -3.81
CA VAL A 116 -6.35 -4.76 -4.59
C VAL A 116 -6.53 -4.09 -5.93
N ARG A 117 -5.66 -3.12 -6.24
CA ARG A 117 -5.57 -2.49 -7.56
C ARG A 117 -4.30 -2.96 -8.26
N LYS A 118 -4.44 -3.36 -9.51
CA LYS A 118 -3.28 -3.66 -10.36
C LYS A 118 -2.70 -2.37 -10.94
N GLY A 119 -1.39 -2.37 -11.11
CA GLY A 119 -0.66 -1.26 -11.67
C GLY A 119 0.80 -1.61 -11.85
N ASN A 120 1.62 -0.57 -11.82
CA ASN A 120 3.03 -0.66 -12.06
C ASN A 120 3.82 0.16 -11.05
N ILE A 121 5.04 -0.31 -10.78
CA ILE A 121 6.01 0.36 -9.93
C ILE A 121 7.34 0.52 -10.67
N THR A 122 8.05 1.60 -10.36
CA THR A 122 9.37 1.91 -10.87
C THR A 122 10.37 1.92 -9.71
N PHE A 123 11.50 1.25 -9.91
CA PHE A 123 12.70 1.34 -9.10
C PHE A 123 13.90 1.58 -10.02
N ASN A 124 14.49 2.77 -9.96
CA ASN A 124 15.65 3.15 -10.77
C ASN A 124 16.73 3.75 -9.87
N LEU A 125 17.38 2.89 -9.09
CA LEU A 125 18.34 3.27 -8.06
C LEU A 125 19.79 3.10 -8.55
N GLY A 126 20.02 2.25 -9.54
CA GLY A 126 21.34 1.78 -9.92
C GLY A 126 21.98 0.91 -8.83
N PHE A 127 23.11 0.28 -9.14
CA PHE A 127 23.77 -0.66 -8.24
C PHE A 127 24.09 -0.07 -6.85
N TRP A 128 24.71 1.11 -6.83
CA TRP A 128 25.17 1.75 -5.59
C TRP A 128 24.02 2.15 -4.66
N ARG A 129 23.00 2.88 -5.15
CA ARG A 129 21.90 3.31 -4.29
C ARG A 129 20.97 2.16 -3.94
N ARG A 130 20.83 1.16 -4.81
CA ARG A 130 20.10 -0.06 -4.48
C ARG A 130 20.72 -0.77 -3.28
N HIS A 131 22.05 -0.89 -3.25
CA HIS A 131 22.76 -1.48 -2.12
C HIS A 131 22.57 -0.68 -0.82
N MET A 132 22.65 0.66 -0.90
CA MET A 132 22.35 1.53 0.25
C MET A 132 20.90 1.40 0.72
N PHE A 133 19.94 1.44 -0.19
CA PHE A 133 18.52 1.29 0.11
C PHE A 133 18.23 -0.05 0.80
N TRP A 134 18.78 -1.14 0.26
CA TRP A 134 18.65 -2.48 0.83
C TRP A 134 19.23 -2.57 2.25
N SER A 135 20.45 -2.07 2.45
CA SER A 135 21.13 -2.17 3.75
C SER A 135 20.56 -1.25 4.83
N MET A 136 20.03 -0.08 4.47
CA MET A 136 19.64 0.95 5.44
C MET A 136 18.13 1.03 5.69
N LEU A 137 17.31 0.76 4.67
CA LEU A 137 15.88 1.10 4.69
C LEU A 137 14.96 -0.11 4.58
N VAL A 138 15.43 -1.18 3.95
CA VAL A 138 14.65 -2.40 3.78
C VAL A 138 14.66 -3.22 5.08
N LYS A 139 13.46 -3.64 5.48
CA LYS A 139 13.21 -4.46 6.66
C LYS A 139 12.68 -5.81 6.21
N ARG A 140 13.09 -6.87 6.90
CA ARG A 140 12.49 -8.18 6.75
C ARG A 140 11.14 -8.23 7.48
N THR A 141 10.20 -9.00 6.95
CA THR A 141 8.95 -9.32 7.62
C THR A 141 9.20 -10.31 8.77
N ASN A 142 8.39 -10.22 9.82
CA ASN A 142 8.49 -11.13 10.96
C ASN A 142 7.67 -12.40 10.71
N GLY A 143 8.07 -13.20 9.71
CA GLY A 143 7.46 -14.50 9.40
C GLY A 143 6.22 -14.48 8.50
N TRP A 144 5.72 -13.31 8.12
CA TRP A 144 4.65 -13.16 7.12
C TRP A 144 5.20 -12.82 5.74
N ILE A 145 4.41 -12.99 4.68
CA ILE A 145 4.81 -12.70 3.30
C ILE A 145 3.85 -11.73 2.62
N PHE A 146 4.30 -11.03 1.58
CA PHE A 146 3.41 -10.32 0.67
C PHE A 146 2.75 -11.33 -0.29
N PRO A 147 1.44 -11.57 -0.18
CA PRO A 147 0.73 -12.72 -0.77
C PRO A 147 0.66 -12.76 -2.32
N TYR A 148 1.31 -11.82 -3.01
CA TYR A 148 1.35 -11.74 -4.47
C TYR A 148 2.76 -11.63 -5.05
N SER A 149 3.74 -11.30 -4.21
CA SER A 149 5.10 -11.08 -4.68
C SER A 149 5.78 -12.42 -4.93
N LYS A 150 6.29 -12.59 -6.15
CA LYS A 150 7.19 -13.70 -6.52
C LYS A 150 8.65 -13.26 -6.53
N VAL A 151 8.90 -12.00 -6.18
CA VAL A 151 10.24 -11.41 -6.20
C VAL A 151 11.06 -12.00 -5.07
N VAL A 152 12.16 -12.66 -5.44
CA VAL A 152 13.15 -13.19 -4.51
C VAL A 152 14.26 -12.16 -4.27
N ASP A 153 14.70 -11.50 -5.34
CA ASP A 153 15.81 -10.55 -5.30
C ASP A 153 15.36 -9.14 -5.71
N PHE A 154 15.80 -8.14 -4.94
CA PHE A 154 15.51 -6.75 -5.26
C PHE A 154 16.36 -6.27 -6.42
N SER A 155 15.70 -5.98 -7.53
CA SER A 155 16.27 -5.44 -8.77
C SER A 155 15.58 -4.14 -9.19
N ASP A 156 16.34 -3.31 -9.90
CA ASP A 156 15.80 -2.14 -10.58
C ASP A 156 14.84 -2.58 -11.68
N CYS A 157 13.79 -1.79 -11.88
CA CYS A 157 12.95 -1.89 -13.04
C CYS A 157 12.28 -0.57 -13.37
N LYS A 158 12.17 -0.28 -14.67
CA LYS A 158 11.48 0.92 -15.13
C LYS A 158 9.97 0.77 -15.04
N TRP A 159 9.46 -0.44 -15.21
CA TRP A 159 8.03 -0.75 -15.26
C TRP A 159 7.79 -2.20 -14.83
N CYS A 160 7.69 -2.44 -13.52
CA CYS A 160 7.32 -3.76 -13.00
C CYS A 160 5.84 -3.83 -12.72
N GLU A 161 5.25 -5.02 -12.85
CA GLU A 161 3.90 -5.26 -12.35
C GLU A 161 3.86 -5.08 -10.82
N SER A 162 2.82 -4.42 -10.35
CA SER A 162 2.61 -4.14 -8.94
C SER A 162 1.14 -4.21 -8.57
N GLU A 163 0.88 -4.55 -7.32
CA GLU A 163 -0.44 -4.47 -6.72
C GLU A 163 -0.42 -3.49 -5.54
N MET A 164 -1.40 -2.59 -5.49
CA MET A 164 -1.67 -1.75 -4.34
C MET A 164 -2.78 -2.38 -3.53
N VAL A 165 -2.50 -2.68 -2.28
CA VAL A 165 -3.43 -3.33 -1.35
C VAL A 165 -3.87 -2.33 -0.30
N TYR A 166 -5.16 -2.08 -0.23
CA TYR A 166 -5.79 -1.29 0.82
C TYR A 166 -6.34 -2.23 1.88
N ALA A 167 -6.04 -1.95 3.14
CA ALA A 167 -6.83 -2.45 4.25
C ALA A 167 -7.79 -1.34 4.66
N LEU A 168 -9.09 -1.55 4.47
CA LEU A 168 -10.13 -0.60 4.84
C LEU A 168 -10.90 -1.10 6.04
N LYS A 169 -11.26 -0.17 6.93
CA LYS A 169 -12.06 -0.48 8.11
C LYS A 169 -13.13 0.59 8.32
N LYS A 170 -14.38 0.16 8.50
CA LYS A 170 -15.49 1.05 8.82
C LYS A 170 -15.34 1.53 10.26
N GLY A 171 -15.41 2.85 10.45
CA GLY A 171 -15.14 3.50 11.74
C GLY A 171 -13.65 3.53 12.12
N GLY A 172 -12.73 3.21 11.20
CA GLY A 172 -11.28 3.28 11.47
C GLY A 172 -10.79 2.33 12.57
N LEU A 173 -9.63 2.65 13.16
CA LEU A 173 -8.98 1.79 14.16
C LEU A 173 -9.72 1.75 15.50
N ASP A 174 -10.44 2.81 15.81
CA ASP A 174 -11.23 3.04 17.02
C ASP A 174 -12.68 2.55 16.90
N ASN A 175 -13.10 2.07 15.73
CA ASN A 175 -14.49 1.66 15.43
C ASN A 175 -15.51 2.79 15.69
N SER A 176 -15.10 4.05 15.51
CA SER A 176 -15.95 5.20 15.77
C SER A 176 -16.54 5.76 14.47
N GLY A 177 -17.87 5.91 14.45
CA GLY A 177 -18.60 6.46 13.31
C GLY A 177 -18.78 5.49 12.14
N ASN A 178 -19.34 6.03 11.04
CA ASN A 178 -19.77 5.24 9.88
C ASN A 178 -18.87 5.42 8.64
N GLN A 179 -17.80 6.21 8.75
CA GLN A 179 -16.90 6.49 7.64
C GLN A 179 -15.88 5.37 7.47
N TRP A 180 -15.55 5.04 6.23
CA TRP A 180 -14.45 4.14 5.93
C TRP A 180 -13.11 4.86 6.04
N LYS A 181 -12.10 4.18 6.58
CA LYS A 181 -10.72 4.68 6.66
C LYS A 181 -9.74 3.65 6.13
N ILE A 182 -8.66 4.14 5.54
CA ILE A 182 -7.52 3.32 5.13
C ILE A 182 -6.66 3.08 6.37
N VAL A 183 -6.65 1.84 6.86
CA VAL A 183 -5.88 1.43 8.05
C VAL A 183 -4.57 0.72 7.71
N GLY A 184 -4.36 0.45 6.43
CA GLY A 184 -3.12 -0.09 5.89
C GLY A 184 -3.05 0.14 4.38
N LEU A 185 -1.85 0.40 3.89
CA LEU A 185 -1.57 0.57 2.47
C LEU A 185 -0.26 -0.12 2.12
N ASP A 186 -0.35 -1.12 1.25
CA ASP A 186 0.80 -1.85 0.74
C ASP A 186 0.94 -1.64 -0.75
N VAL A 187 2.17 -1.48 -1.22
CA VAL A 187 2.55 -1.35 -2.61
C VAL A 187 3.52 -2.49 -2.89
N VAL A 188 3.04 -3.51 -3.58
CA VAL A 188 3.72 -4.81 -3.69
C VAL A 188 4.29 -4.98 -5.09
N LYS A 189 5.60 -5.16 -5.22
CA LYS A 189 6.25 -5.56 -6.48
C LYS A 189 5.98 -7.05 -6.74
N LEU A 190 5.49 -7.40 -7.93
CA LEU A 190 5.10 -8.78 -8.26
C LEU A 190 6.23 -9.59 -8.91
N VAL A 191 7.00 -8.95 -9.79
CA VAL A 191 8.09 -9.53 -10.60
C VAL A 191 9.31 -8.62 -10.63
#